data_AF-A0A838J0U1-F1
#
_entry.id   AF-A0A838J0U1-F1
#
_cell.length_a   1.000
_cell.length_b   1.000
_cell.length_c   1.000
_cell.angle_alpha   90.00
_cell.angle_beta   90.00
_cell.angle_gamma   90.00
#
_symmetry.space_group_name_H-M   'P 1'
#
loop_
_entity.id
_entity.type
_entity.pdbx_description
1 polymer ?
#
loop_
_entity_poly.entity_id
_entity_poly.type
_entity_poly.pdbx_seq_one_letter_code
_entity_poly.pdbx_strand_id
1 'polypeptide(L)'
;MTMQMQQAPQPAEAVAIALMPEPKTPSRFLRVLSTIWRAMTISRKVALGSGIVGFFILVGIFGPLLLRTDPNAISRLFLTHPSPAHWLGTTTVGEDIFSQLVYGTRTSVFWGLGTGLIVTAVSVVVGLAGGYLGGWVDDVLTLLTNVSLVLPSLPLAIVLAAYFPRGPLTISLVIVVTNWAWQARVLRSQTLSMRSREFVTAARATGESTWRIIFFEIFPNEIGLVVAGFVSTTVYVILTWAALEFLGLGDGSV
;
A
#
# COMPACT_ATOMS: atom_id res chain seq x y z
N MET A 1 13.09 -60.42 -12.77
CA MET A 1 13.81 -59.23 -12.29
C MET A 1 14.77 -58.78 -13.39
N THR A 2 14.24 -58.12 -14.42
CA THR A 2 15.02 -57.57 -15.53
C THR A 2 15.13 -56.07 -15.29
N MET A 3 16.26 -55.65 -14.69
CA MET A 3 16.66 -54.24 -14.69
C MET A 3 16.94 -53.85 -16.14
N GLN A 4 16.03 -53.12 -16.78
CA GLN A 4 16.34 -52.40 -18.00
C GLN A 4 17.40 -51.36 -17.64
N MET A 5 18.65 -51.63 -18.03
CA MET A 5 19.71 -50.64 -18.06
C MET A 5 19.27 -49.53 -19.01
N GLN A 6 18.91 -48.38 -18.46
CA GLN A 6 18.63 -47.18 -19.22
C GLN A 6 19.92 -46.79 -19.95
N GLN A 7 19.97 -47.05 -21.25
CA GLN A 7 21.12 -46.74 -22.11
C GLN A 7 21.42 -45.25 -22.01
N ALA A 8 22.70 -44.92 -21.78
CA ALA A 8 23.16 -43.55 -21.81
C ALA A 8 22.87 -42.95 -23.20
N PRO A 9 22.39 -41.68 -23.27
CA PRO A 9 22.06 -41.04 -24.53
C PRO A 9 23.27 -41.04 -25.47
N GLN A 10 23.04 -41.31 -26.75
CA GLN A 10 24.11 -41.37 -27.74
C GLN A 10 24.77 -39.99 -27.86
N PRO A 11 26.09 -39.90 -28.15
CA PRO A 11 26.82 -38.63 -28.16
C PRO A 11 26.23 -37.60 -29.14
N ALA A 12 25.57 -38.05 -30.22
CA ALA A 12 24.85 -37.17 -31.15
C ALA A 12 23.61 -36.50 -30.53
N GLU A 13 22.88 -37.21 -29.67
CA GLU A 13 21.72 -36.69 -28.93
C GLU A 13 22.14 -35.67 -27.87
N ALA A 14 23.25 -35.95 -27.16
CA ALA A 14 23.81 -35.02 -26.19
C ALA A 14 24.27 -33.70 -26.83
N VAL A 15 24.86 -33.77 -28.03
CA VAL A 15 25.25 -32.57 -28.81
C VAL A 15 24.02 -31.83 -29.35
N ALA A 16 22.99 -32.54 -29.81
CA ALA A 16 21.75 -31.92 -30.27
C ALA A 16 21.02 -31.16 -29.14
N ILE A 17 21.03 -31.71 -27.92
CA ILE A 17 20.48 -31.05 -26.72
C ILE A 17 21.33 -29.83 -26.33
N ALA A 18 22.66 -29.93 -26.42
CA ALA A 18 23.57 -28.83 -26.11
C ALA A 18 23.52 -27.66 -27.11
N LEU A 19 23.08 -27.91 -28.35
CA LEU A 19 22.91 -26.91 -29.40
C LEU A 19 21.51 -26.28 -29.42
N MET A 20 20.58 -26.74 -28.57
CA MET A 20 19.31 -26.06 -28.40
C MET A 20 19.55 -24.69 -27.77
N PRO A 21 19.09 -23.59 -28.39
CA PRO A 21 19.20 -22.28 -27.78
C PRO A 21 18.46 -22.30 -26.43
N GLU A 22 19.19 -21.96 -25.36
CA GLU A 22 18.61 -21.80 -24.02
C GLU A 22 17.32 -20.95 -24.12
N PRO A 23 16.18 -21.44 -23.59
CA PRO A 23 14.95 -20.68 -23.64
C PRO A 23 15.18 -19.34 -22.92
N LYS A 24 15.12 -18.24 -23.69
CA LYS A 24 15.31 -16.88 -23.17
C LYS A 24 14.32 -16.66 -22.04
N THR A 25 14.80 -16.76 -20.79
CA THR A 25 13.94 -16.59 -19.63
C THR A 25 13.50 -15.14 -19.65
N PRO A 26 12.18 -14.84 -19.66
CA PRO A 26 11.72 -13.46 -19.70
C PRO A 26 12.35 -12.68 -18.55
N SER A 27 12.78 -11.45 -18.85
CA SER A 27 13.44 -10.58 -17.87
C SER A 27 12.58 -10.49 -16.60
N ARG A 28 13.22 -10.44 -15.42
CA ARG A 28 12.51 -10.41 -14.12
C ARG A 28 11.39 -9.35 -14.11
N PHE A 29 11.61 -8.22 -14.77
CA PHE A 29 10.63 -7.14 -14.95
C PHE A 29 9.35 -7.56 -15.69
N LEU A 30 9.47 -8.24 -16.83
CA LEU A 30 8.30 -8.69 -17.60
C LEU A 30 7.47 -9.75 -16.85
N ARG A 31 8.11 -10.57 -16.01
CA ARG A 31 7.42 -11.53 -15.12
C ARG A 31 6.67 -10.86 -13.97
N VAL A 32 7.22 -9.78 -13.41
CA VAL A 32 6.51 -8.99 -12.40
C VAL A 32 5.30 -8.31 -13.03
N LEU A 33 5.47 -7.70 -14.21
CA LEU A 33 4.39 -7.03 -14.93
C LEU A 33 3.26 -8.00 -15.31
N SER A 34 3.60 -9.20 -15.79
CA SER A 34 2.60 -10.21 -16.15
C SER A 34 1.89 -10.80 -14.94
N THR A 35 2.57 -10.95 -13.81
CA THR A 35 1.96 -11.39 -12.54
C THR A 35 0.99 -10.34 -12.00
N ILE A 36 1.38 -9.07 -12.00
CA ILE A 36 0.51 -7.95 -11.60
C ILE A 36 -0.69 -7.86 -12.54
N TRP A 37 -0.48 -7.93 -13.85
CA TRP A 37 -1.55 -7.92 -14.84
C TRP A 37 -2.53 -9.08 -14.66
N ARG A 38 -2.03 -10.30 -14.43
CA ARG A 38 -2.88 -11.45 -14.08
C ARG A 38 -3.64 -11.18 -12.79
N ALA A 39 -2.98 -10.74 -11.74
CA ALA A 39 -3.61 -10.45 -10.46
C ALA A 39 -4.74 -9.40 -10.59
N MET A 40 -4.54 -8.36 -11.40
CA MET A 40 -5.52 -7.31 -11.67
C MET A 40 -6.70 -7.82 -12.51
N THR A 41 -6.48 -8.81 -13.38
CA THR A 41 -7.51 -9.35 -14.29
C THR A 41 -8.18 -10.64 -13.80
N ILE A 42 -7.79 -11.17 -12.62
CA ILE A 42 -8.39 -12.37 -12.02
C ILE A 42 -9.89 -12.20 -11.79
N SER A 43 -10.36 -11.00 -11.43
CA SER A 43 -11.78 -10.74 -11.21
C SER A 43 -12.24 -9.41 -11.80
N ARG A 44 -13.49 -9.37 -12.29
CA ARG A 44 -14.11 -8.16 -12.84
C ARG A 44 -14.12 -7.01 -11.83
N LYS A 45 -14.29 -7.31 -10.54
CA LYS A 45 -14.28 -6.31 -9.45
C LYS A 45 -12.89 -5.70 -9.28
N VAL A 46 -11.84 -6.53 -9.24
CA VAL A 46 -10.46 -6.04 -9.12
C VAL A 46 -10.05 -5.26 -10.37
N ALA A 47 -10.42 -5.73 -11.56
CA ALA A 47 -10.13 -5.03 -12.80
C ALA A 47 -10.79 -3.64 -12.84
N LEU A 48 -12.07 -3.56 -12.47
CA LEU A 48 -12.81 -2.29 -12.40
C LEU A 48 -12.18 -1.34 -11.37
N GLY A 49 -11.94 -1.82 -10.15
CA GLY A 49 -11.34 -1.00 -9.09
C GLY A 49 -9.95 -0.50 -9.46
N SER A 50 -9.13 -1.37 -10.05
CA SER A 50 -7.81 -1.00 -10.54
C SER A 50 -7.87 0.02 -11.69
N GLY A 51 -8.86 -0.10 -12.57
CA GLY A 51 -9.11 0.88 -13.63
C GLY A 51 -9.48 2.25 -13.08
N ILE A 52 -10.32 2.30 -12.04
CA ILE A 52 -10.70 3.55 -11.37
C ILE A 52 -9.49 4.20 -10.70
N VAL A 53 -8.71 3.44 -9.93
CA VAL A 53 -7.48 3.95 -9.29
C VAL A 53 -6.48 4.41 -10.34
N GLY A 54 -6.29 3.62 -11.41
CA GLY A 54 -5.44 3.99 -12.54
C GLY A 54 -5.86 5.29 -13.21
N PHE A 55 -7.16 5.50 -13.42
CA PHE A 55 -7.70 6.76 -13.94
C PHE A 55 -7.33 7.95 -13.04
N PHE A 56 -7.54 7.86 -11.72
CA PHE A 56 -7.18 8.96 -10.81
C PHE A 56 -5.67 9.18 -10.69
N ILE A 57 -4.86 8.13 -10.79
CA ILE A 57 -3.40 8.27 -10.89
C ILE A 57 -3.02 9.05 -12.15
N LEU A 58 -3.62 8.73 -13.30
CA LEU A 58 -3.38 9.47 -14.55
C LEU A 58 -3.82 10.93 -14.43
N VAL A 59 -4.98 11.20 -13.81
CA VAL A 59 -5.43 12.57 -13.53
C VAL A 59 -4.45 13.29 -12.60
N GLY A 60 -3.97 12.66 -11.53
CA GLY A 60 -3.01 13.28 -10.62
C GLY A 60 -1.64 13.57 -11.25
N ILE A 61 -1.19 12.73 -12.18
CA ILE A 61 0.10 12.92 -12.87
C ILE A 61 -0.02 13.94 -14.01
N PHE A 62 -1.01 13.76 -14.90
CA PHE A 62 -1.13 14.53 -16.13
C PHE A 62 -2.05 15.73 -16.00
N GLY A 63 -3.02 15.72 -15.08
CA GLY A 63 -3.99 16.79 -14.91
C GLY A 63 -3.36 18.16 -14.61
N PRO A 64 -2.41 18.27 -13.67
CA PRO A 64 -1.71 19.54 -13.42
C PRO A 64 -0.91 20.06 -14.62
N LEU A 65 -0.52 19.20 -15.57
CA LEU A 65 0.15 19.62 -16.81
C LEU A 65 -0.84 20.21 -17.84
N LEU A 66 -2.11 19.84 -17.75
CA LEU A 66 -3.17 20.30 -18.65
C LEU A 66 -3.78 21.63 -18.18
N LEU A 67 -3.78 21.87 -16.87
CA LEU A 67 -4.29 23.10 -16.28
C LEU A 67 -3.25 24.23 -16.35
N ARG A 68 -3.67 25.37 -16.92
CA ARG A 68 -2.87 26.59 -16.99
C ARG A 68 -3.17 27.58 -15.85
N THR A 69 -4.18 27.27 -15.05
CA THR A 69 -4.68 28.13 -13.97
C THR A 69 -4.13 27.61 -12.65
N ASP A 70 -3.69 28.53 -11.80
CA ASP A 70 -3.36 28.24 -10.41
C ASP A 70 -4.65 27.79 -9.68
N PRO A 71 -4.68 26.61 -9.04
CA PRO A 71 -5.86 26.10 -8.33
C PRO A 71 -6.37 27.06 -7.24
N ASN A 72 -5.52 27.95 -6.75
CA ASN A 72 -5.81 28.88 -5.65
C ASN A 72 -5.99 30.32 -6.15
N ALA A 73 -6.06 30.51 -7.47
CA ALA A 73 -6.36 31.81 -8.04
C ALA A 73 -7.80 32.21 -7.69
N ILE A 74 -7.90 33.25 -6.87
CA ILE A 74 -9.17 33.88 -6.52
C ILE A 74 -9.64 34.75 -7.69
N SER A 75 -10.79 34.40 -8.26
CA SER A 75 -11.49 35.21 -9.26
C SER A 75 -12.54 36.11 -8.62
N ARG A 76 -13.08 37.07 -9.39
CA ARG A 76 -14.25 37.89 -8.98
C ARG A 76 -15.59 37.16 -9.17
N LEU A 77 -15.54 35.91 -9.64
CA LEU A 77 -16.71 35.10 -9.95
C LEU A 77 -16.96 34.15 -8.77
N PHE A 78 -17.80 34.59 -7.83
CA PHE A 78 -18.14 33.82 -6.63
C PHE A 78 -19.36 32.94 -6.88
N LEU A 79 -19.33 31.69 -6.40
CA LEU A 79 -20.47 30.76 -6.44
C LEU A 79 -21.10 30.61 -7.83
N THR A 80 -20.28 30.63 -8.88
CA THR A 80 -20.80 30.50 -10.23
C THR A 80 -21.17 29.06 -10.55
N HIS A 81 -22.25 28.88 -11.30
CA HIS A 81 -22.66 27.58 -11.81
C HIS A 81 -21.65 27.05 -12.85
N PRO A 82 -21.64 25.73 -13.11
CA PRO A 82 -20.86 25.12 -14.19
C PRO A 82 -21.00 25.85 -15.53
N SER A 83 -19.86 26.18 -16.14
CA SER A 83 -19.77 26.88 -17.44
C SER A 83 -18.54 26.42 -18.23
N PRO A 84 -18.45 26.73 -19.54
CA PRO A 84 -17.25 26.39 -20.33
C PRO A 84 -15.94 27.01 -19.79
N ALA A 85 -16.04 28.13 -19.07
CA ALA A 85 -14.90 28.77 -18.40
C ALA A 85 -14.56 28.12 -17.05
N HIS A 86 -15.58 27.64 -16.33
CA HIS A 86 -15.46 26.97 -15.02
C HIS A 86 -16.27 25.68 -15.03
N TRP A 87 -15.66 24.57 -15.42
CA TRP A 87 -16.39 23.32 -15.75
C TRP A 87 -17.23 22.77 -14.59
N LEU A 88 -16.81 23.01 -13.35
CA LEU A 88 -17.53 22.65 -12.14
C LEU A 88 -18.04 23.86 -11.36
N GLY A 89 -17.92 25.07 -11.91
CA GLY A 89 -18.23 26.31 -11.22
C GLY A 89 -17.09 26.79 -10.30
N THR A 90 -17.41 27.75 -9.44
CA THR A 90 -16.45 28.37 -8.52
C THR A 90 -16.87 28.28 -7.05
N THR A 91 -15.88 28.30 -6.15
CA THR A 91 -16.09 28.27 -4.69
C THR A 91 -16.71 29.57 -4.16
N THR A 92 -17.02 29.61 -2.87
CA THR A 92 -17.48 30.83 -2.16
C THR A 92 -16.47 31.96 -2.20
N VAL A 93 -15.18 31.63 -2.37
CA VAL A 93 -14.08 32.60 -2.48
C VAL A 93 -13.61 32.80 -3.92
N GLY A 94 -14.26 32.17 -4.90
CA GLY A 94 -14.04 32.42 -6.33
C GLY A 94 -12.95 31.57 -6.98
N GLU A 95 -12.54 30.47 -6.36
CA GLU A 95 -11.58 29.51 -6.93
C GLU A 95 -12.29 28.53 -7.88
N ASP A 96 -11.57 28.02 -8.88
CA ASP A 96 -12.10 27.06 -9.84
C ASP A 96 -12.15 25.64 -9.27
N ILE A 97 -13.36 25.09 -9.08
CA ILE A 97 -13.58 23.78 -8.43
C ILE A 97 -12.95 22.65 -9.23
N PHE A 98 -12.94 22.73 -10.57
CA PHE A 98 -12.34 21.71 -11.42
C PHE A 98 -10.82 21.66 -11.25
N SER A 99 -10.17 22.82 -11.20
CA SER A 99 -8.74 22.96 -10.96
C SER A 99 -8.37 22.43 -9.58
N GLN A 100 -9.13 22.79 -8.54
CA GLN A 100 -8.95 22.25 -7.19
C GLN A 100 -9.12 20.73 -7.15
N LEU A 101 -10.10 20.17 -7.85
CA LEU A 101 -10.30 18.71 -7.90
C LEU A 101 -9.10 18.00 -8.53
N VAL A 102 -8.55 18.51 -9.63
CA VAL A 102 -7.42 17.90 -10.33
C VAL A 102 -6.13 18.00 -9.50
N TYR A 103 -5.84 19.16 -8.93
CA TYR A 103 -4.67 19.34 -8.05
C TYR A 103 -4.82 18.54 -6.75
N GLY A 104 -6.01 18.57 -6.14
CA GLY A 104 -6.34 17.76 -4.96
C GLY A 104 -6.25 16.26 -5.22
N THR A 105 -6.56 15.80 -6.44
CA THR A 105 -6.36 14.39 -6.84
C THR A 105 -4.87 14.01 -6.76
N ARG A 106 -3.96 14.86 -7.25
CA ARG A 106 -2.51 14.59 -7.17
C ARG A 106 -2.05 14.45 -5.72
N THR A 107 -2.43 15.39 -4.87
CA THR A 107 -2.08 15.38 -3.44
C THR A 107 -2.65 14.15 -2.75
N SER A 108 -3.92 13.83 -2.99
CA SER A 108 -4.60 12.66 -2.40
C SER A 108 -3.98 11.33 -2.86
N VAL A 109 -3.62 11.21 -4.14
CA VAL A 109 -2.98 10.01 -4.68
C VAL A 109 -1.58 9.85 -4.09
N PHE A 110 -0.75 10.90 -4.15
CA PHE A 110 0.64 10.81 -3.70
C PHE A 110 0.73 10.58 -2.19
N TRP A 111 0.08 11.45 -1.40
CA TRP A 111 0.16 11.39 0.05
C TRP A 111 -0.76 10.32 0.65
N GLY A 112 -1.95 10.11 0.11
CA GLY A 112 -2.88 9.09 0.61
C GLY A 112 -2.35 7.68 0.41
N LEU A 113 -1.92 7.34 -0.82
CA LEU A 113 -1.32 6.02 -1.08
C LEU A 113 0.04 5.86 -0.40
N GLY A 114 0.89 6.89 -0.43
CA GLY A 114 2.20 6.85 0.21
C GLY A 114 2.10 6.62 1.71
N THR A 115 1.22 7.36 2.39
CA THR A 115 0.98 7.21 3.82
C THR A 115 0.35 5.84 4.14
N GLY A 116 -0.63 5.39 3.34
CA GLY A 116 -1.22 4.06 3.49
C GLY A 116 -0.18 2.94 3.37
N LEU A 117 0.78 3.07 2.45
CA LEU A 117 1.86 2.10 2.27
C LEU A 117 2.78 2.07 3.49
N ILE A 118 3.14 3.24 4.04
CA ILE A 118 3.98 3.33 5.24
C ILE A 118 3.25 2.73 6.45
N VAL A 119 1.97 3.06 6.66
CA VAL A 119 1.16 2.49 7.75
C VAL A 119 1.11 0.97 7.63
N THR A 120 0.86 0.44 6.44
CA THR A 120 0.86 -1.01 6.20
C THR A 120 2.23 -1.62 6.43
N ALA A 121 3.32 -0.98 6.00
CA ALA A 121 4.67 -1.48 6.24
C ALA A 121 4.98 -1.58 7.75
N VAL A 122 4.65 -0.55 8.54
CA VAL A 122 4.78 -0.57 10.00
C VAL A 122 3.92 -1.70 10.59
N SER A 123 2.69 -1.84 10.11
CA SER A 123 1.76 -2.88 10.56
C SER A 123 2.28 -4.29 10.30
N VAL A 124 2.89 -4.53 9.14
CA VAL A 124 3.50 -5.81 8.77
C VAL A 124 4.69 -6.10 9.67
N VAL A 125 5.60 -5.15 9.85
CA VAL A 125 6.78 -5.34 10.69
C VAL A 125 6.36 -5.67 12.13
N VAL A 126 5.46 -4.89 12.71
CA VAL A 126 5.01 -5.10 14.11
C VAL A 126 4.18 -6.38 14.24
N GLY A 127 3.26 -6.64 13.31
CA GLY A 127 2.39 -7.81 13.35
C GLY A 127 3.15 -9.13 13.23
N LEU A 128 4.04 -9.24 12.22
CA LEU A 128 4.85 -10.43 12.01
C LEU A 128 5.84 -10.65 13.16
N ALA A 129 6.52 -9.58 13.61
CA ALA A 129 7.49 -9.67 14.71
C ALA A 129 6.80 -10.10 16.03
N GLY A 130 5.68 -9.46 16.38
CA GLY A 130 4.92 -9.79 17.59
C GLY A 130 4.33 -11.19 17.54
N GLY A 131 3.89 -11.66 16.37
CA GLY A 131 3.32 -13.00 16.24
C GLY A 131 4.35 -14.12 16.21
N TYR A 132 5.55 -13.87 15.67
CA TYR A 132 6.56 -14.92 15.49
C TYR A 132 7.57 -15.01 16.64
N LEU A 133 8.12 -13.87 17.09
CA LEU A 133 9.28 -13.86 18.00
C LEU A 133 8.91 -14.36 19.41
N GLY A 134 7.72 -14.01 19.92
CA GLY A 134 7.31 -14.34 21.28
C GLY A 134 8.17 -13.67 22.36
N GLY A 135 8.00 -14.12 23.61
CA GLY A 135 8.76 -13.61 24.76
C GLY A 135 8.60 -12.10 24.96
N TRP A 136 9.66 -11.46 25.47
CA TRP A 136 9.63 -10.03 25.81
C TRP A 136 9.31 -9.10 24.62
N VAL A 137 9.69 -9.49 23.40
CA VAL A 137 9.40 -8.69 22.19
C VAL A 137 7.90 -8.65 21.93
N ASP A 138 7.23 -9.79 22.06
CA ASP A 138 5.77 -9.88 21.91
C ASP A 138 5.06 -9.08 23.01
N ASP A 139 5.53 -9.16 24.26
CA ASP A 139 4.96 -8.41 25.38
C ASP A 139 5.03 -6.89 25.14
N VAL A 140 6.18 -6.39 24.68
CA VAL A 140 6.37 -4.96 24.37
C VAL A 140 5.51 -4.52 23.17
N LEU A 141 5.52 -5.28 22.08
CA LEU A 141 4.73 -4.93 20.88
C LEU A 141 3.22 -5.01 21.15
N THR A 142 2.80 -5.96 21.97
CA THR A 142 1.40 -6.08 22.43
C THR A 142 1.02 -4.89 23.30
N LEU A 143 1.88 -4.47 24.24
CA LEU A 143 1.65 -3.27 25.05
C LEU A 143 1.50 -2.01 24.18
N LEU A 144 2.44 -1.77 23.26
CA LEU A 144 2.39 -0.63 22.34
C LEU A 144 1.12 -0.63 21.50
N THR A 145 0.76 -1.80 20.96
CA THR A 145 -0.46 -1.96 20.16
C THR A 145 -1.72 -1.67 21.00
N ASN A 146 -1.79 -2.16 22.24
CA ASN A 146 -2.93 -1.93 23.12
C ASN A 146 -3.07 -0.45 23.50
N VAL A 147 -1.96 0.23 23.79
CA VAL A 147 -1.94 1.68 24.06
C VAL A 147 -2.41 2.47 22.84
N SER A 148 -1.95 2.12 21.64
CA SER A 148 -2.41 2.79 20.42
C SER A 148 -3.90 2.54 20.13
N LEU A 149 -4.41 1.34 20.41
CA LEU A 149 -5.82 0.99 20.15
C LEU A 149 -6.81 1.57 21.15
N VAL A 150 -6.39 1.89 22.38
CA VAL A 150 -7.29 2.51 23.37
C VAL A 150 -7.49 4.00 23.10
N LEU A 151 -6.52 4.64 22.44
CA LEU A 151 -6.61 6.04 22.06
C LEU A 151 -7.48 6.21 20.81
N PRO A 152 -8.45 7.14 20.80
CA PRO A 152 -9.24 7.41 19.62
C PRO A 152 -8.36 8.09 18.56
N SER A 153 -8.16 7.43 17.43
CA SER A 153 -7.18 7.81 16.41
C SER A 153 -7.42 9.19 15.79
N LEU A 154 -8.68 9.53 15.45
CA LEU A 154 -9.03 10.85 14.89
C LEU A 154 -8.79 12.00 15.89
N PRO A 155 -9.33 11.98 17.13
CA PRO A 155 -9.00 13.00 18.14
C PRO A 155 -7.50 13.13 18.40
N LEU A 156 -6.78 12.01 18.52
CA LEU A 156 -5.33 12.04 18.71
C LEU A 156 -4.63 12.69 17.49
N ALA A 157 -5.06 12.37 16.28
CA ALA A 157 -4.52 12.96 15.06
C ALA A 157 -4.75 14.48 15.01
N ILE A 158 -5.94 14.96 15.38
CA ILE A 158 -6.27 16.39 15.46
C ILE A 158 -5.33 17.09 16.45
N VAL A 159 -5.17 16.54 17.66
CA VAL A 159 -4.30 17.12 18.68
C VAL A 159 -2.86 17.18 18.18
N LEU A 160 -2.31 16.06 17.68
CA LEU A 160 -0.93 16.04 17.19
C LEU A 160 -0.73 17.02 16.02
N ALA A 161 -1.62 17.02 15.03
CA ALA A 161 -1.53 17.93 13.88
C ALA A 161 -1.61 19.40 14.29
N ALA A 162 -2.32 19.75 15.37
CA ALA A 162 -2.39 21.12 15.88
C ALA A 162 -1.11 21.59 16.59
N TYR A 163 -0.30 20.66 17.12
CA TYR A 163 0.97 20.99 17.82
C TYR A 163 2.18 21.05 16.88
N PHE A 164 2.12 20.39 15.73
CA PHE A 164 3.24 20.34 14.77
C PHE A 164 3.08 21.38 13.65
N PRO A 165 4.18 21.72 12.94
CA PRO A 165 4.11 22.60 11.77
C PRO A 165 3.14 22.06 10.71
N ARG A 166 2.35 22.95 10.12
CA ARG A 166 1.41 22.60 9.05
C ARG A 166 2.14 22.09 7.82
N GLY A 167 1.53 21.11 7.16
CA GLY A 167 2.03 20.57 5.90
C GLY A 167 1.75 19.08 5.74
N PRO A 168 1.91 18.57 4.50
CA PRO A 168 1.51 17.22 4.18
C PRO A 168 2.39 16.16 4.85
N LEU A 169 3.68 16.43 5.05
CA LEU A 169 4.57 15.53 5.78
C LEU A 169 4.11 15.34 7.23
N THR A 170 3.69 16.42 7.89
CA THR A 170 3.19 16.37 9.27
C THR A 170 1.94 15.52 9.36
N ILE A 171 0.95 15.74 8.49
CA ILE A 171 -0.27 14.92 8.44
C ILE A 171 0.08 13.44 8.24
N SER A 172 0.97 13.15 7.29
CA SER A 172 1.42 11.79 7.00
C SER A 172 2.01 11.11 8.25
N LEU A 173 2.93 11.78 8.95
CA LEU A 173 3.56 11.24 10.16
C LEU A 173 2.54 11.02 11.29
N VAL A 174 1.62 11.96 11.48
CA VAL A 174 0.54 11.85 12.47
C VAL A 174 -0.34 10.63 12.19
N ILE A 175 -0.74 10.44 10.93
CA ILE A 175 -1.55 9.29 10.53
C ILE A 175 -0.76 7.97 10.70
N VAL A 176 0.53 7.95 10.36
CA VAL A 176 1.40 6.78 10.55
C VAL A 176 1.43 6.35 12.00
N VAL A 177 1.62 7.30 12.93
CA VAL A 177 1.70 7.02 14.38
C VAL A 177 0.36 6.58 14.96
N THR A 178 -0.76 7.03 14.39
CA THR A 178 -2.10 6.79 14.96
C THR A 178 -2.83 5.59 14.37
N ASN A 179 -2.44 5.09 13.18
CA ASN A 179 -3.27 4.11 12.44
C ASN A 179 -2.63 2.73 12.19
N TRP A 180 -1.40 2.47 12.64
CA TRP A 180 -0.70 1.20 12.41
C TRP A 180 -1.22 0.02 13.26
N ALA A 181 -1.76 0.31 14.44
CA ALA A 181 -1.96 -0.70 15.48
C ALA A 181 -3.04 -1.74 15.14
N TRP A 182 -4.13 -1.33 14.47
CA TRP A 182 -5.23 -2.24 14.14
C TRP A 182 -4.78 -3.34 13.16
N GLN A 183 -4.16 -2.93 12.05
CA GLN A 183 -3.68 -3.88 11.05
C GLN A 183 -2.54 -4.75 11.61
N ALA A 184 -1.67 -4.20 12.47
CA ALA A 184 -0.65 -4.97 13.17
C ALA A 184 -1.24 -6.08 14.05
N ARG A 185 -2.31 -5.78 14.81
CA ARG A 185 -3.01 -6.75 15.65
C ARG A 185 -3.60 -7.90 14.85
N VAL A 186 -4.21 -7.59 13.70
CA VAL A 186 -4.80 -8.59 12.81
C VAL A 186 -3.70 -9.49 12.23
N LEU A 187 -2.61 -8.92 11.71
CA LEU A 187 -1.47 -9.71 11.20
C LEU A 187 -0.86 -10.58 12.30
N ARG A 188 -0.63 -10.03 13.50
CA ARG A 188 -0.13 -10.81 14.65
C ARG A 188 -0.98 -12.06 14.91
N SER A 189 -2.31 -11.92 14.89
CA SER A 189 -3.21 -13.07 15.13
C SER A 189 -3.08 -14.15 14.07
N GLN A 190 -2.87 -13.78 12.80
CA GLN A 190 -2.62 -14.74 11.73
C GLN A 190 -1.24 -15.37 11.88
N THR A 191 -0.22 -14.55 12.16
CA THR A 191 1.15 -15.03 12.33
C THR A 191 1.26 -16.04 13.47
N LEU A 192 0.54 -15.84 14.57
CA LEU A 192 0.48 -16.82 15.67
C LEU A 192 -0.06 -18.18 15.20
N SER A 193 -1.09 -18.19 14.36
CA SER A 193 -1.64 -19.41 13.74
C SER A 193 -0.67 -20.05 12.75
N MET A 194 0.09 -19.23 12.03
CA MET A 194 1.07 -19.68 11.04
C MET A 194 2.33 -20.26 11.68
N ARG A 195 2.77 -19.72 12.82
CA ARG A 195 3.97 -20.14 13.56
C ARG A 195 3.97 -21.62 13.95
N SER A 196 2.79 -22.22 14.12
CA SER A 196 2.61 -23.64 14.49
C SER A 196 2.40 -24.58 13.30
N ARG A 197 2.48 -24.10 12.06
CA ARG A 197 2.31 -24.94 10.86
C ARG A 197 3.53 -25.83 10.59
N GLU A 198 3.30 -26.97 9.94
CA GLU A 198 4.32 -27.98 9.67
C GLU A 198 5.51 -27.44 8.86
N PHE A 199 5.25 -26.62 7.84
CA PHE A 199 6.33 -26.02 7.01
C PHE A 199 7.24 -25.09 7.83
N VAL A 200 6.69 -24.33 8.79
CA VAL A 200 7.47 -23.50 9.71
C VAL A 200 8.30 -24.37 10.66
N THR A 201 7.72 -25.45 11.17
CA THR A 201 8.43 -26.39 12.05
C THR A 201 9.56 -27.11 11.31
N ALA A 202 9.35 -27.51 10.06
CA ALA A 202 10.38 -28.10 9.20
C ALA A 202 11.51 -27.09 8.90
N ALA A 203 11.19 -25.83 8.60
CA ALA A 203 12.19 -24.78 8.39
C ALA A 203 13.05 -24.55 9.66
N ARG A 204 12.43 -24.55 10.86
CA ARG A 204 13.16 -24.48 12.14
C ARG A 204 14.06 -25.69 12.36
N ALA A 205 13.57 -26.91 12.10
CA ALA A 205 14.34 -28.14 12.27
C ALA A 205 15.56 -28.20 11.34
N THR A 206 15.48 -27.54 10.18
CA THR A 206 16.58 -27.40 9.21
C THR A 206 17.58 -26.30 9.59
N GLY A 207 17.32 -25.56 10.67
CA GLY A 207 18.20 -24.49 11.15
C GLY A 207 18.09 -23.19 10.36
N GLU A 208 16.97 -22.93 9.67
CA GLU A 208 16.77 -21.66 8.98
C GLU A 208 16.73 -20.48 9.96
N SER A 209 17.29 -19.34 9.54
CA SER A 209 17.29 -18.14 10.37
C SER A 209 15.87 -17.61 10.56
N THR A 210 15.60 -17.05 11.74
CA THR A 210 14.31 -16.43 12.09
C THR A 210 13.81 -15.46 11.03
N TRP A 211 14.68 -14.59 10.52
CA TRP A 211 14.32 -13.63 9.46
C TRP A 211 13.90 -14.29 8.16
N ARG A 212 14.57 -15.39 7.79
CA ARG A 212 14.20 -16.16 6.61
C ARG A 212 12.81 -16.78 6.79
N ILE A 213 12.54 -17.37 7.95
CA ILE A 213 11.23 -17.94 8.25
C ILE A 213 10.13 -16.87 8.20
N ILE A 214 10.36 -15.69 8.80
CA ILE A 214 9.36 -14.61 8.79
C ILE A 214 9.06 -14.15 7.36
N PHE A 215 10.08 -13.82 6.56
CA PHE A 215 9.88 -13.16 5.26
C PHE A 215 9.67 -14.11 4.07
N PHE A 216 10.12 -15.36 4.17
CA PHE A 216 10.03 -16.34 3.07
C PHE A 216 9.03 -17.47 3.34
N GLU A 217 8.71 -17.77 4.60
CA GLU A 217 7.73 -18.80 4.93
C GLU A 217 6.40 -18.20 5.38
N ILE A 218 6.42 -17.24 6.31
CA ILE A 218 5.18 -16.69 6.90
C ILE A 218 4.59 -15.58 6.03
N PHE A 219 5.36 -14.53 5.76
CA PHE A 219 4.87 -13.34 5.07
C PHE A 219 4.22 -13.64 3.71
N PRO A 220 4.78 -14.51 2.84
CA PRO A 220 4.16 -14.81 1.54
C PRO A 220 2.76 -15.40 1.66
N ASN A 221 2.49 -16.15 2.73
CA ASN A 221 1.17 -16.71 3.01
C ASN A 221 0.18 -15.66 3.58
N GLU A 222 0.66 -14.54 4.09
CA GLU A 222 -0.16 -13.44 4.61
C GLU A 222 -0.35 -12.29 3.59
N ILE A 223 0.27 -12.33 2.41
CA ILE A 223 0.19 -11.25 1.39
C ILE A 223 -1.28 -10.89 1.07
N GLY A 224 -2.17 -11.87 0.96
CA GLY A 224 -3.59 -11.61 0.71
C GLY A 224 -4.24 -10.74 1.80
N LEU A 225 -3.92 -11.01 3.06
CA LEU A 225 -4.38 -10.22 4.20
C LEU A 225 -3.72 -8.83 4.22
N VAL A 226 -2.42 -8.74 3.91
CA VAL A 226 -1.68 -7.48 3.86
C VAL A 226 -2.26 -6.56 2.79
N VAL A 227 -2.56 -7.09 1.60
CA VAL A 227 -3.17 -6.33 0.49
C VAL A 227 -4.59 -5.86 0.84
N ALA A 228 -5.41 -6.73 1.42
CA ALA A 228 -6.76 -6.35 1.85
C ALA A 228 -6.73 -5.26 2.95
N GLY A 229 -5.80 -5.41 3.90
CA GLY A 229 -5.57 -4.42 4.94
C GLY A 229 -5.04 -3.10 4.37
N PHE A 230 -4.12 -3.13 3.40
CA PHE A 230 -3.62 -1.93 2.72
C PHE A 230 -4.74 -1.11 2.07
N VAL A 231 -5.68 -1.77 1.39
CA VAL A 231 -6.84 -1.08 0.80
C VAL A 231 -7.67 -0.38 1.88
N SER A 232 -7.98 -1.09 2.97
CA SER A 232 -8.77 -0.55 4.09
C SER A 232 -8.06 0.61 4.80
N THR A 233 -6.76 0.43 5.07
CA THR A 233 -5.88 1.44 5.67
C THR A 233 -5.78 2.67 4.78
N THR A 234 -5.63 2.50 3.47
CA THR A 234 -5.57 3.60 2.50
C THR A 234 -6.87 4.41 2.48
N VAL A 235 -8.03 3.74 2.48
CA VAL A 235 -9.33 4.42 2.57
C VAL A 235 -9.40 5.26 3.84
N TYR A 236 -9.03 4.69 4.98
CA TYR A 236 -9.03 5.41 6.25
C TYR A 236 -8.05 6.61 6.25
N VAL A 237 -6.85 6.42 5.70
CA VAL A 237 -5.82 7.46 5.59
C VAL A 237 -6.33 8.63 4.75
N ILE A 238 -6.92 8.37 3.59
CA ILE A 238 -7.46 9.42 2.71
C ILE A 238 -8.59 10.19 3.41
N LEU A 239 -9.50 9.48 4.09
CA LEU A 239 -10.60 10.12 4.82
C LEU A 239 -10.11 10.96 6.00
N THR A 240 -9.12 10.45 6.74
CA THR A 240 -8.50 11.18 7.86
C THR A 240 -7.75 12.41 7.35
N TRP A 241 -7.03 12.28 6.24
CA TRP A 241 -6.36 13.38 5.58
C TRP A 241 -7.37 14.49 5.24
N ALA A 242 -8.44 14.13 4.52
CA ALA A 242 -9.49 15.08 4.14
C ALA A 242 -10.13 15.76 5.36
N ALA A 243 -10.34 15.01 6.45
CA ALA A 243 -10.87 15.57 7.70
C ALA A 243 -9.90 16.59 8.34
N LEU A 244 -8.58 16.32 8.33
CA LEU A 244 -7.58 17.24 8.88
C LEU A 244 -7.43 18.50 8.01
N GLU A 245 -7.43 18.36 6.68
CA GLU A 245 -7.45 19.50 5.74
C GLU A 245 -8.71 20.36 5.95
N PHE A 246 -9.88 19.73 6.06
CA PHE A 246 -11.14 20.43 6.32
C PHE A 246 -11.14 21.21 7.64
N LEU A 247 -10.44 20.70 8.66
CA LEU A 247 -10.24 21.38 9.95
C LEU A 247 -9.15 22.45 9.91
N GLY A 248 -8.51 22.70 8.75
CA GLY A 248 -7.44 23.67 8.59
C GLY A 248 -6.12 23.27 9.25
N LEU A 249 -5.93 21.97 9.49
CA LEU A 249 -4.71 21.39 10.08
C LEU A 249 -3.73 20.87 9.02
N GLY A 250 -4.13 20.89 7.75
CA GLY A 250 -3.25 20.56 6.65
C GLY A 250 -2.46 21.74 6.12
N ASP A 251 -2.10 21.68 4.85
CA ASP A 251 -1.22 22.68 4.25
C ASP A 251 -1.98 24.00 4.04
N GLY A 252 -1.60 25.04 4.79
CA GLY A 252 -2.24 26.35 4.71
C GLY A 252 -1.82 27.18 3.49
N SER A 253 -0.98 26.63 2.60
CA SER A 253 -0.57 27.25 1.34
C SER A 253 -1.29 26.70 0.11
N VAL A 254 -2.05 25.60 0.28
CA VAL A 254 -2.97 25.07 -0.74
C VAL A 254 -4.41 25.37 -0.42
#